data_AF-A0A5K1G6D7-F1
#
_entry.id   AF-A0A5K1G6D7-F1
#
_cell.length_a   1.000
_cell.length_b   1.000
_cell.length_c   1.000
_cell.angle_alpha   90.00
_cell.angle_beta   90.00
_cell.angle_gamma   90.00
#
_symmetry.space_group_name_H-M   'P 1'
#
loop_
_entity.id
_entity.type
_entity.pdbx_description
1 polymer ?
#
loop_
_entity_poly.entity_id
_entity_poly.type
_entity_poly.pdbx_seq_one_letter_code
_entity_poly.pdbx_strand_id
1 'polypeptide(L)'
;MSGFKAFFNQWIQEQGLQLQELKAAESDPEAQHQLAPLILRVIHHYENYYKAKADATKEDVLRMYSPSWTSTLENSFMWIAGWRPSTIFHLVYTKIAGIQAEQELDDFLDEKGNEEKLTSLSPAQLMQLDELQRRTIREEVSISEKMAKLQEKTGDQPFVNLAEIETTTDTVS
;
A
#
# COMPACT_ATOMS: atom_id res chain seq x y z
N MET A 1 -0.29 17.65 1.27
CA MET A 1 -0.53 16.50 0.37
C MET A 1 -0.68 16.84 -1.11
N SER A 2 -1.04 18.08 -1.52
CA SER A 2 -0.93 18.48 -2.93
C SER A 2 0.49 18.32 -3.49
N GLY A 3 1.50 18.53 -2.64
CA GLY A 3 2.92 18.38 -2.98
C GLY A 3 3.31 16.97 -3.45
N PHE A 4 2.99 15.92 -2.69
CA PHE A 4 3.34 14.55 -3.10
C PHE A 4 2.54 14.05 -4.30
N LYS A 5 1.25 14.41 -4.39
CA LYS A 5 0.42 14.13 -5.57
C LYS A 5 1.00 14.78 -6.83
N ALA A 6 1.38 16.06 -6.76
CA ALA A 6 2.03 16.76 -7.88
C ALA A 6 3.38 16.13 -8.25
N PHE A 7 4.20 15.79 -7.25
CA PHE A 7 5.46 15.07 -7.45
C PHE A 7 5.25 13.72 -8.14
N PHE A 8 4.28 12.91 -7.68
CA PHE A 8 3.99 11.60 -8.26
C PHE A 8 3.54 11.72 -9.72
N ASN A 9 2.66 12.68 -10.03
CA ASN A 9 2.19 12.93 -11.38
C ASN A 9 3.31 13.36 -12.33
N GLN A 10 4.26 14.17 -11.86
CA GLN A 10 5.44 14.52 -12.65
C GLN A 10 6.37 13.30 -12.81
N TRP A 11 6.61 12.58 -11.72
CA TRP A 11 7.49 11.42 -11.70
C TRP A 11 7.03 10.32 -12.66
N ILE A 12 5.72 10.04 -12.73
CA ILE A 12 5.17 9.02 -13.64
C ILE A 12 5.28 9.41 -15.11
N GLN A 13 5.15 10.70 -15.43
CA GLN A 13 5.38 11.20 -16.79
C GLN A 13 6.83 11.06 -17.21
N GLU A 14 7.77 11.48 -16.35
CA GLU A 14 9.20 11.33 -16.57
C GLU A 14 9.60 9.86 -16.73
N GLN A 15 8.99 8.97 -15.95
CA GLN A 15 9.21 7.53 -16.05
C GLN A 15 8.74 6.96 -17.40
N GLY A 16 7.60 7.43 -17.92
CA GLY A 16 7.11 7.05 -19.23
C GLY A 16 8.08 7.43 -20.36
N LEU A 17 8.65 8.63 -20.29
CA LEU A 17 9.66 9.11 -21.24
C LEU A 17 10.95 8.28 -21.16
N GLN A 18 11.45 8.03 -19.94
CA GLN A 18 12.65 7.22 -19.74
C GLN A 18 12.47 5.78 -20.26
N LEU A 19 11.28 5.20 -20.11
CA LEU A 19 10.96 3.87 -20.63
C LEU A 19 10.95 3.84 -22.17
N GLN A 20 10.43 4.88 -22.82
CA GLN A 20 10.47 5.00 -24.28
C GLN A 20 11.91 5.11 -24.78
N GLU A 21 12.73 5.92 -24.13
CA GLU A 21 14.16 6.06 -24.46
C GLU A 21 14.93 4.74 -24.25
N LEU A 22 14.62 3.99 -23.19
CA LEU A 22 15.25 2.69 -22.94
C LEU A 22 14.90 1.67 -24.03
N LYS A 23 13.63 1.59 -24.42
CA LYS A 23 13.16 0.68 -25.49
C LYS A 23 13.77 1.02 -26.85
N ALA A 24 13.92 2.32 -27.15
CA ALA A 24 14.55 2.78 -28.37
C ALA A 24 16.04 2.39 -28.41
N ALA A 25 16.77 2.59 -27.31
CA ALA A 25 18.18 2.24 -27.19
C ALA A 25 18.43 0.72 -27.18
N GLU A 26 17.49 -0.09 -26.69
CA GLU A 26 17.56 -1.56 -26.78
C GLU A 26 17.38 -2.06 -28.22
N SER A 27 16.55 -1.36 -29.00
CA SER A 27 16.24 -1.75 -30.39
C SER A 27 17.33 -1.34 -31.39
N ASP A 28 18.26 -0.47 -30.99
CA ASP A 28 19.34 0.05 -31.84
C ASP A 28 20.72 -0.47 -31.38
N PRO A 29 21.36 -1.38 -32.15
CA PRO A 29 22.68 -1.91 -31.84
C PRO A 29 23.79 -0.85 -31.75
N GLU A 30 23.64 0.30 -32.45
CA GLU A 30 24.63 1.38 -32.38
C GLU A 30 24.47 2.22 -31.10
N ALA A 31 23.28 2.25 -30.51
CA ALA A 31 22.98 2.96 -29.27
C ALA A 31 23.36 2.21 -27.98
N GLN A 32 23.98 1.03 -28.10
CA GLN A 32 24.29 0.16 -26.95
C GLN A 32 25.22 0.82 -25.91
N HIS A 33 26.06 1.77 -26.35
CA HIS A 33 26.89 2.61 -25.48
C HIS A 33 26.08 3.59 -24.60
N GLN A 34 24.84 3.91 -25.00
CA GLN A 34 23.91 4.79 -24.27
C GLN A 34 23.04 4.02 -23.29
N LEU A 35 22.99 2.68 -23.39
CA LEU A 35 22.14 1.85 -22.54
C LEU A 35 22.56 1.93 -21.05
N ALA A 36 23.86 1.86 -20.76
CA ALA A 36 24.38 1.96 -19.40
C ALA A 36 24.03 3.30 -18.69
N PRO A 37 24.26 4.49 -19.29
CA PRO A 37 23.86 5.74 -18.67
C PRO A 37 22.34 5.90 -18.56
N LEU A 38 21.55 5.37 -19.51
CA LEU A 38 20.08 5.37 -19.41
C LEU A 38 19.59 4.53 -18.23
N ILE A 39 20.16 3.33 -18.03
CA ILE A 39 19.84 2.47 -16.88
C ILE A 39 20.17 3.19 -15.57
N LEU A 40 21.36 3.81 -15.47
CA LEU A 40 21.74 4.56 -14.27
C LEU A 40 20.77 5.72 -13.99
N ARG A 41 20.30 6.42 -15.03
CA ARG A 41 19.33 7.50 -14.89
C ARG A 41 17.98 6.97 -14.39
N VAL A 42 17.51 5.83 -14.89
CA VAL A 42 16.28 5.17 -14.41
C VAL A 42 16.43 4.72 -12.95
N ILE A 43 17.55 4.12 -12.59
CA ILE A 43 17.83 3.72 -11.20
C ILE A 43 17.78 4.95 -10.28
N HIS A 44 18.45 6.04 -10.66
CA HIS A 44 18.43 7.27 -9.89
C HIS A 44 17.03 7.90 -9.78
N HIS A 45 16.24 7.79 -10.85
CA HIS A 45 14.83 8.23 -10.85
C HIS A 45 13.99 7.48 -9.81
N TYR A 46 14.17 6.16 -9.70
CA TYR A 46 13.54 5.35 -8.67
C TYR A 46 14.06 5.64 -7.26
N GLU A 47 15.38 5.84 -7.09
CA GLU A 47 15.95 6.23 -5.80
C GLU A 47 15.33 7.54 -5.28
N ASN A 48 15.15 8.52 -6.17
CA ASN A 48 14.52 9.80 -5.84
C ASN A 48 13.05 9.63 -5.45
N TYR A 49 12.33 8.75 -6.13
CA TYR A 49 10.96 8.39 -5.73
C TYR A 49 10.90 7.77 -4.34
N TYR A 50 11.76 6.80 -4.03
CA TYR A 50 11.76 6.16 -2.72
C TYR A 50 12.16 7.12 -1.60
N LYS A 51 13.10 8.05 -1.85
CA LYS A 51 13.44 9.12 -0.90
C LYS A 51 12.25 10.04 -0.64
N ALA A 52 11.62 10.57 -1.69
CA ALA A 52 10.45 11.42 -1.57
C ALA A 52 9.28 10.70 -0.86
N LYS A 53 9.08 9.41 -1.17
CA LYS A 53 8.07 8.57 -0.53
C LYS A 53 8.38 8.36 0.95
N ALA A 54 9.63 8.09 1.32
CA ALA A 54 10.03 7.92 2.71
C ALA A 54 9.82 9.21 3.52
N ASP A 55 10.14 10.37 2.96
CA ASP A 55 9.93 11.65 3.63
C ASP A 55 8.44 11.97 3.80
N ALA A 56 7.62 11.74 2.77
CA ALA A 56 6.16 11.88 2.89
C ALA A 56 5.53 10.88 3.89
N THR A 57 6.10 9.68 4.01
CA THR A 57 5.64 8.65 4.96
C THR A 57 5.92 9.06 6.41
N LYS A 58 6.99 9.82 6.67
CA LYS A 58 7.28 10.37 8.02
C LYS A 58 6.21 11.35 8.47
N GLU A 59 5.54 12.05 7.56
CA GLU A 59 4.46 12.97 7.88
C GLU A 59 3.15 12.24 8.16
N ASP A 60 2.77 11.29 7.29
CA ASP A 60 1.51 10.56 7.42
C ASP A 60 1.55 9.20 6.71
N VAL A 61 1.80 8.15 7.50
CA VAL A 61 1.87 6.77 7.01
C VAL A 61 0.52 6.32 6.43
N LEU A 62 -0.59 6.63 7.08
CA LEU A 62 -1.91 6.10 6.72
C LEU A 62 -2.38 6.65 5.37
N ARG A 63 -2.12 7.93 5.10
CA ARG A 63 -2.46 8.54 3.82
C ARG A 63 -1.58 8.08 2.66
N MET A 64 -0.37 7.55 2.92
CA MET A 64 0.46 6.89 1.89
C MET A 64 -0.12 5.52 1.47
N TYR A 65 -0.88 4.87 2.36
CA TYR A 65 -1.59 3.61 2.07
C TYR A 65 -3.01 3.82 1.53
N SER A 66 -3.53 5.05 1.53
CA SER A 66 -4.77 5.44 0.85
C SER A 66 -4.52 6.63 -0.10
N PRO A 67 -3.70 6.43 -1.16
CA PRO A 67 -3.34 7.49 -2.08
C PRO A 67 -4.55 7.99 -2.87
N SER A 68 -4.75 9.31 -2.89
CA SER A 68 -5.78 9.99 -3.69
C SER A 68 -5.33 10.34 -5.12
N TRP A 69 -4.17 9.81 -5.52
CA TRP A 69 -3.50 10.08 -6.79
C TRP A 69 -3.27 8.82 -7.62
N THR A 70 -3.61 7.64 -7.08
CA THR A 70 -3.63 6.38 -7.81
C THR A 70 -5.02 6.16 -8.41
N SER A 71 -5.07 5.42 -9.51
CA SER A 71 -6.35 5.09 -10.15
C SER A 71 -7.16 4.12 -9.27
N THR A 72 -8.48 4.07 -9.50
CA THR A 72 -9.36 3.08 -8.85
C THR A 72 -8.89 1.65 -9.14
N LEU A 73 -8.33 1.42 -10.33
CA LEU A 73 -7.76 0.13 -10.72
C LEU A 73 -6.51 -0.21 -9.89
N GLU A 74 -5.56 0.72 -9.77
CA GLU A 74 -4.34 0.53 -8.96
C GLU A 74 -4.67 0.30 -7.48
N ASN A 75 -5.65 1.04 -6.94
CA ASN A 75 -6.14 0.83 -5.59
C ASN A 75 -6.80 -0.54 -5.42
N SER A 76 -7.51 -1.03 -6.45
CA SER A 76 -8.09 -2.38 -6.42
C SER A 76 -7.03 -3.48 -6.52
N PHE A 77 -5.97 -3.30 -7.32
CA PHE A 77 -4.82 -4.21 -7.34
C PHE A 77 -4.07 -4.21 -6.02
N MET A 78 -3.85 -3.05 -5.41
CA MET A 78 -3.28 -2.94 -4.06
C MET A 78 -4.13 -3.69 -3.03
N TRP A 79 -5.45 -3.69 -3.17
CA TRP A 79 -6.34 -4.44 -2.30
C TRP A 79 -6.30 -5.96 -2.53
N ILE A 80 -6.23 -6.39 -3.79
CA ILE A 80 -6.22 -7.82 -4.17
C ILE A 80 -4.86 -8.47 -3.88
N ALA A 81 -3.77 -7.79 -4.24
CA ALA A 81 -2.40 -8.29 -4.11
C ALA A 81 -1.70 -7.84 -2.81
N GLY A 82 -2.31 -6.92 -2.06
CA GLY A 82 -1.75 -6.43 -0.80
C GLY A 82 -2.10 -7.29 0.41
N TRP A 83 -1.58 -6.86 1.56
CA TRP A 83 -1.92 -7.44 2.85
C TRP A 83 -3.36 -7.13 3.27
N ARG A 84 -4.00 -8.04 4.01
CA ARG A 84 -5.29 -7.78 4.64
C ARG A 84 -5.06 -6.96 5.92
N PRO A 85 -5.65 -5.76 6.06
CA PRO A 85 -5.57 -4.98 7.32
C PRO A 85 -5.88 -5.79 8.59
N SER A 86 -6.75 -6.80 8.51
CA SER A 86 -7.08 -7.75 9.59
C SER A 86 -5.85 -8.52 10.13
N THR A 87 -4.79 -8.69 9.34
CA THR A 87 -3.53 -9.34 9.74
C THR A 87 -2.79 -8.56 10.84
N ILE A 88 -2.94 -7.24 10.94
CA ILE A 88 -2.34 -6.44 12.03
C ILE A 88 -2.87 -6.91 13.38
N PHE A 89 -4.17 -7.17 13.47
CA PHE A 89 -4.80 -7.61 14.72
C PHE A 89 -4.25 -8.97 15.15
N HIS A 90 -4.02 -9.88 14.22
CA HIS A 90 -3.36 -11.16 14.52
C HIS A 90 -1.97 -10.94 15.11
N LEU A 91 -1.16 -10.06 14.52
CA LEU A 91 0.17 -9.75 15.04
C LEU A 91 0.11 -9.17 16.45
N VAL A 92 -0.85 -8.27 16.70
CA VAL A 92 -1.07 -7.68 18.04
C VAL A 92 -1.45 -8.75 19.06
N TYR A 93 -2.41 -9.63 18.75
CA TYR A 93 -2.78 -10.72 19.65
C TYR A 93 -1.63 -11.70 19.90
N THR A 94 -0.86 -12.07 18.88
CA THR A 94 0.29 -12.95 19.04
C THR A 94 1.37 -12.32 19.90
N LYS A 95 1.64 -11.02 19.74
CA LYS A 95 2.60 -10.29 20.59
C LYS A 95 2.12 -10.22 22.03
N ILE A 96 0.84 -9.90 22.26
CA ILE A 96 0.26 -9.86 23.61
C ILE A 96 0.32 -11.25 24.27
N ALA A 97 -0.05 -12.31 23.55
CA ALA A 97 -0.01 -13.68 24.06
C ALA A 97 1.43 -14.16 24.34
N GLY A 98 2.39 -13.81 23.48
CA GLY A 98 3.80 -14.14 23.67
C GLY A 98 4.40 -13.42 24.88
N ILE A 99 4.11 -12.13 25.04
CA ILE A 99 4.54 -11.33 26.19
C ILE A 99 3.92 -11.88 27.50
N GLN A 100 2.65 -12.31 27.48
CA GLN A 100 2.01 -12.94 28.64
C GLN A 100 2.69 -14.26 29.02
N ALA A 101 3.03 -15.10 28.04
CA ALA A 101 3.70 -16.37 28.29
C ALA A 101 5.14 -16.21 28.81
N GLU A 102 5.89 -15.22 28.31
CA GLU A 102 7.23 -14.90 28.80
C GLU A 102 7.19 -14.37 30.24
N GLN A 103 6.16 -13.60 30.59
CA GLN A 103 5.99 -13.11 31.96
C GLN A 103 5.55 -14.16 32.96
N GLU A 104 4.65 -15.07 32.60
CA GLU A 104 4.31 -16.20 33.48
C GLU A 104 5.54 -17.06 33.78
N LEU A 105 6.46 -17.15 32.82
CA LEU A 105 7.74 -17.82 32.99
C LEU A 105 8.70 -17.01 33.88
N ASP A 106 8.77 -15.68 33.72
CA ASP A 106 9.63 -14.80 34.51
C ASP A 106 9.13 -14.67 35.96
N ASP A 107 7.82 -14.51 36.19
CA ASP A 107 7.18 -14.52 37.52
C ASP A 107 7.33 -15.87 38.24
N PHE A 108 7.39 -16.97 37.48
CA PHE A 108 7.69 -18.29 38.03
C PHE A 108 9.17 -18.45 38.42
N LEU A 109 10.07 -17.70 37.78
CA LEU A 109 11.51 -17.76 38.01
C LEU A 109 12.02 -16.71 39.02
N ASP A 110 11.36 -15.56 39.15
CA ASP A 110 11.74 -14.45 40.04
C ASP A 110 10.68 -14.16 41.13
N GLU A 111 10.96 -14.58 42.35
CA GLU A 111 10.18 -14.27 43.56
C GLU A 111 10.48 -12.84 44.07
N LYS A 112 10.36 -11.80 43.23
CA LYS A 112 10.43 -10.40 43.71
C LYS A 112 9.85 -9.34 42.77
N GLY A 113 8.54 -9.12 42.95
CA GLY A 113 7.87 -7.83 43.09
C GLY A 113 8.32 -6.59 42.28
N ASN A 114 7.39 -6.18 41.42
CA ASN A 114 7.13 -4.82 40.91
C ASN A 114 8.16 -4.20 39.96
N GLU A 115 7.93 -4.38 38.66
CA GLU A 115 8.04 -3.30 37.69
C GLU A 115 6.72 -3.14 36.92
N GLU A 116 6.36 -1.89 36.64
CA GLU A 116 5.07 -1.51 36.08
C GLU A 116 4.76 -2.24 34.76
N LYS A 117 3.54 -2.77 34.75
CA LYS A 117 2.99 -3.75 33.81
C LYS A 117 2.88 -3.17 32.40
N LEU A 118 3.92 -3.35 31.58
CA LEU A 118 3.90 -3.08 30.14
C LEU A 118 2.94 -4.01 29.35
N THR A 119 2.26 -4.92 30.03
CA THR A 119 1.81 -6.20 29.45
C THR A 119 0.34 -6.52 29.61
N SER A 120 -0.45 -5.66 30.25
CA SER A 120 -1.91 -5.83 30.24
C SER A 120 -2.56 -4.64 29.56
N LEU A 121 -2.92 -4.80 28.28
CA LEU A 121 -4.04 -4.03 27.75
C LEU A 121 -5.22 -4.23 28.71
N SER A 122 -5.83 -3.14 29.13
CA SER A 122 -7.03 -3.20 29.96
C SER A 122 -8.10 -4.05 29.26
N PRO A 123 -8.96 -4.77 30.00
CA PRO A 123 -10.11 -5.47 29.41
C PRO A 123 -10.93 -4.56 28.47
N ALA A 124 -11.03 -3.27 28.79
CA ALA A 124 -11.70 -2.28 27.94
C ALA A 124 -10.96 -2.05 26.61
N GLN A 125 -9.62 -2.03 26.61
CA GLN A 125 -8.80 -1.87 25.41
C GLN A 125 -8.85 -3.13 24.53
N LEU A 126 -8.91 -4.34 25.13
CA LEU A 126 -9.11 -5.58 24.39
C LEU A 126 -10.49 -5.64 23.72
N MET A 127 -11.54 -5.18 24.41
CA MET A 127 -12.88 -5.09 23.81
C MET A 127 -12.92 -4.06 22.66
N GLN A 128 -12.23 -2.93 22.79
CA GLN A 128 -12.10 -1.96 21.71
C GLN A 128 -11.31 -2.54 20.51
N LEU A 129 -10.25 -3.31 20.77
CA LEU A 129 -9.45 -3.97 19.74
C LEU A 129 -10.26 -5.01 18.97
N ASP A 130 -11.04 -5.84 19.68
CA ASP A 130 -11.92 -6.86 19.07
C ASP A 130 -13.04 -6.21 18.25
N GLU A 131 -13.68 -5.15 18.77
CA GLU A 131 -14.68 -4.42 18.00
C GLU A 131 -14.06 -3.77 16.74
N LEU A 132 -12.85 -3.22 16.85
CA LEU A 132 -12.14 -2.65 15.71
C LEU A 132 -11.80 -3.74 14.68
N GLN A 133 -11.31 -4.90 15.10
CA GLN A 133 -11.05 -6.04 14.22
C GLN A 133 -12.30 -6.48 13.47
N ARG A 134 -13.44 -6.63 14.18
CA ARG A 134 -14.72 -7.01 13.54
C ARG A 134 -15.22 -5.99 12.55
N ARG A 135 -15.02 -4.69 12.83
CA ARG A 135 -15.33 -3.63 11.87
C ARG A 135 -14.44 -3.72 10.65
N THR A 136 -13.12 -3.88 10.85
CA THR A 136 -12.16 -4.06 9.76
C THR A 136 -12.59 -5.22 8.87
N ILE A 137 -12.78 -6.43 9.41
CA ILE A 137 -13.16 -7.62 8.64
C ILE A 137 -14.44 -7.38 7.82
N ARG A 138 -15.46 -6.74 8.41
CA ARG A 138 -16.71 -6.40 7.70
C ARG A 138 -16.46 -5.50 6.50
N GLU A 139 -15.65 -4.47 6.66
CA GLU A 139 -15.26 -3.59 5.56
C GLU A 139 -14.42 -4.34 4.51
N GLU A 140 -13.52 -5.24 4.93
CA GLU A 140 -12.71 -6.02 3.98
C GLU A 140 -13.57 -6.89 3.06
N VAL A 141 -14.59 -7.53 3.63
CA VAL A 141 -15.57 -8.33 2.90
C VAL A 141 -16.38 -7.43 1.98
N SER A 142 -16.89 -6.29 2.47
CA SER A 142 -17.66 -5.36 1.65
C SER A 142 -16.88 -4.85 0.42
N ILE A 143 -15.61 -4.51 0.59
CA ILE A 143 -14.75 -4.07 -0.52
C ILE A 143 -14.55 -5.21 -1.52
N SER A 144 -14.29 -6.43 -1.03
CA SER A 144 -14.07 -7.59 -1.89
C SER A 144 -15.34 -7.98 -2.67
N GLU A 145 -16.51 -7.88 -2.06
CA GLU A 145 -17.81 -8.07 -2.73
C GLU A 145 -18.08 -7.01 -3.81
N LYS A 146 -17.80 -5.72 -3.51
CA LYS A 146 -17.93 -4.64 -4.50
C LYS A 146 -17.00 -4.89 -5.70
N MET A 147 -15.78 -5.35 -5.46
CA MET A 147 -14.84 -5.69 -6.54
C MET A 147 -15.32 -6.88 -7.36
N ALA A 148 -15.85 -7.94 -6.73
CA ALA A 148 -16.41 -9.08 -7.43
C ALA A 148 -17.54 -8.67 -8.39
N LYS A 149 -18.46 -7.79 -7.93
CA LYS A 149 -19.54 -7.25 -8.77
C LYS A 149 -19.03 -6.43 -9.96
N LEU A 150 -17.95 -5.68 -9.78
CA LEU A 150 -17.32 -4.93 -10.88
C LEU A 150 -16.64 -5.87 -11.88
N GLN A 151 -16.01 -6.94 -11.41
CA GLN A 151 -15.38 -7.95 -12.26
C GLN A 151 -16.39 -8.73 -13.09
N GLU A 152 -17.53 -9.13 -12.49
CA GLU A 152 -18.66 -9.75 -13.20
C GLU A 152 -19.15 -8.84 -14.33
N LYS A 153 -19.47 -7.57 -14.01
CA LYS A 153 -19.93 -6.58 -15.00
C LYS A 153 -18.93 -6.32 -16.12
N THR A 154 -17.64 -6.43 -15.84
CA THR A 154 -16.56 -6.22 -16.82
C THR A 154 -16.34 -7.45 -17.69
N GLY A 155 -16.44 -8.65 -17.13
CA GLY A 155 -16.32 -9.91 -17.87
C GLY A 155 -17.44 -10.10 -18.89
N ASP A 156 -18.62 -9.52 -18.65
CA ASP A 156 -19.75 -9.53 -19.58
C ASP A 156 -19.61 -8.52 -20.75
N GLN A 157 -18.63 -7.61 -20.70
CA GLN A 157 -18.39 -6.59 -21.73
C GLN A 157 -17.15 -6.96 -22.57
N PRO A 158 -17.20 -6.88 -23.92
CA PRO A 158 -16.00 -7.06 -24.72
C PRO A 158 -14.95 -5.98 -24.37
N PHE A 159 -13.72 -6.41 -24.09
CA PHE A 159 -12.58 -5.64 -23.54
C PHE A 159 -12.20 -4.33 -24.26
N VAL A 160 -12.80 -4.02 -25.41
CA VAL A 160 -12.46 -2.87 -26.25
C VAL A 160 -12.90 -1.52 -25.63
N ASN A 161 -13.91 -1.51 -24.75
CA ASN A 161 -14.48 -0.25 -24.22
C ASN A 161 -13.83 0.27 -22.91
N LEU A 162 -12.97 -0.48 -22.24
CA LEU A 162 -12.44 -0.07 -20.92
C LEU A 162 -11.40 1.05 -21.00
N ALA A 163 -10.76 1.25 -22.17
CA ALA A 163 -9.83 2.35 -22.41
C ALA A 163 -10.52 3.68 -22.72
N GLU A 164 -11.78 3.66 -23.21
CA GLU A 164 -12.48 4.87 -23.65
C GLU A 164 -13.24 5.58 -22.51
N ILE A 165 -13.58 4.87 -21.44
CA ILE A 165 -14.39 5.42 -20.33
C ILE A 165 -13.62 6.46 -19.48
N GLU A 166 -12.28 6.52 -19.56
CA GLU A 166 -11.51 7.58 -18.89
C GLU A 166 -11.55 8.94 -19.61
N THR A 167 -12.07 9.03 -20.85
CA THR A 167 -12.08 10.29 -21.62
C THR A 167 -13.41 11.05 -21.61
N THR A 168 -14.46 10.54 -20.97
CA THR A 168 -15.79 11.18 -21.00
C THR A 168 -16.38 11.40 -19.61
N THR A 169 -15.60 11.99 -18.70
CA THR A 169 -16.16 12.68 -17.53
C THR A 169 -15.63 14.10 -17.40
N ASP A 170 -15.51 14.80 -18.53
CA ASP A 170 -15.53 16.27 -18.56
C ASP A 170 -16.22 16.70 -19.85
N THR A 171 -17.54 16.91 -19.76
CA THR A 171 -18.33 17.89 -20.53
C THR A 171 -19.82 17.60 -20.28
N VAL A 172 -20.46 18.44 -19.47
CA VAL A 172 -21.56 19.33 -19.88
C VAL A 172 -22.26 19.89 -18.63
N SER A 173 -22.21 21.22 -18.56
CA SER A 173 -23.00 22.22 -17.79
C SER A 173 -22.82 22.31 -16.28
#